data_AF-A0A2Z6R451-F1
#
_entry.id   AF-A0A2Z6R451-F1
#
_cell.length_a   1.000
_cell.length_b   1.000
_cell.length_c   1.000
_cell.angle_alpha   90.00
_cell.angle_beta   90.00
_cell.angle_gamma   90.00
#
_symmetry.space_group_name_H-M   'P 1'
#
loop_
_entity.id
_entity.type
_entity.pdbx_description
1 polymer ?
#
loop_
_entity_poly.entity_id
_entity_poly.type
_entity_poly.pdbx_seq_one_letter_code
_entity_poly.pdbx_strand_id
1 'polypeptide(L)'
;MIVSEVISRSLHSSSDWEIILNIKSRLYGNCSDCKQQRTAAAWCKTCDIAILKENFCNWTSGNRGIDEFIRYTQLNANENMDYLEWIDFSQFDLVKNINKRGAFSSVYSVIWMEGPRWNLDEKLKYGIVMAQLMLY
;
A
#
# COMPACT_ATOMS: atom_id res chain seq x y z
N MET A 1 4.24 -6.85 -10.59
CA MET A 1 3.25 -5.89 -11.10
C MET A 1 2.09 -6.69 -11.66
N ILE A 2 1.06 -6.91 -10.84
CA ILE A 2 -0.23 -7.45 -11.31
C ILE A 2 -1.21 -6.30 -11.19
N VAL A 3 -1.67 -5.81 -12.33
CA VAL A 3 -2.79 -4.87 -12.41
C VAL A 3 -4.02 -5.76 -12.52
N SER A 4 -4.88 -5.81 -11.49
CA SER A 4 -6.22 -6.35 -11.70
C SER A 4 -7.05 -5.26 -12.38
N GLU A 5 -7.62 -5.62 -13.52
CA GLU A 5 -8.47 -4.77 -14.35
C GLU A 5 -9.61 -4.14 -13.53
N VAL A 6 -9.69 -2.81 -13.53
CA VAL A 6 -10.93 -2.11 -13.20
C VAL A 6 -11.86 -2.32 -14.38
N ILE A 7 -12.97 -3.02 -14.14
CA ILE A 7 -14.09 -3.09 -15.09
C ILE A 7 -14.67 -1.67 -15.22
N SER A 8 -14.15 -0.87 -16.15
CA SER A 8 -14.80 0.38 -16.56
C SER A 8 -15.78 0.06 -17.69
N ARG A 9 -16.95 -0.47 -17.34
CA ARG A 9 -18.12 -0.39 -18.22
C ARG A 9 -18.95 0.82 -17.80
N SER A 10 -18.97 1.79 -18.70
CA SER A 10 -19.66 3.08 -18.72
C SER A 10 -20.81 3.25 -17.71
N LEU A 11 -20.69 4.22 -16.80
CA LEU A 11 -21.77 4.68 -15.93
C LEU A 11 -22.22 6.07 -16.38
N HIS A 12 -23.48 6.19 -16.78
CA HIS A 12 -24.03 7.33 -17.52
C HIS A 12 -25.22 8.01 -16.78
N SER A 13 -25.28 7.98 -15.44
CA SER A 13 -26.30 8.77 -14.71
C SER A 13 -25.90 9.18 -13.29
N SER A 14 -26.46 10.31 -12.83
CA SER A 14 -26.31 10.82 -11.45
C SER A 14 -26.92 9.89 -10.38
N SER A 15 -27.81 8.98 -10.75
CA SER A 15 -28.38 8.01 -9.79
C SER A 15 -27.41 6.87 -9.46
N ASP A 16 -26.49 6.54 -10.38
CA ASP A 16 -25.59 5.40 -10.20
C ASP A 16 -24.50 5.66 -9.16
N TRP A 17 -23.98 6.90 -9.09
CA TRP A 17 -22.98 7.26 -8.08
C TRP A 17 -23.57 7.29 -6.66
N GLU A 18 -24.82 7.74 -6.51
CA GLU A 18 -25.52 7.72 -5.22
C GLU A 18 -25.69 6.29 -4.71
N ILE A 19 -26.05 5.35 -5.60
CA ILE A 19 -26.15 3.92 -5.29
C ILE A 19 -24.78 3.36 -4.88
N ILE A 20 -23.71 3.66 -5.64
CA ILE A 20 -22.35 3.20 -5.33
C ILE A 20 -21.89 3.73 -3.97
N LEU A 21 -22.13 5.01 -3.67
CA LEU A 21 -21.78 5.58 -2.37
C LEU A 21 -22.57 4.94 -1.23
N ASN A 22 -23.85 4.64 -1.43
CA ASN A 22 -24.67 4.01 -0.42
C ASN A 22 -24.23 2.55 -0.14
N ILE A 23 -23.80 1.82 -1.19
CA ILE A 23 -23.19 0.49 -1.06
C ILE A 23 -21.87 0.58 -0.29
N LYS A 24 -20.95 1.49 -0.67
CA LYS A 24 -19.69 1.70 0.04
C LYS A 24 -19.92 2.09 1.50
N SER A 25 -20.97 2.88 1.75
CA SER A 25 -21.37 3.30 3.09
C SER A 25 -21.72 2.14 4.00
N ARG A 26 -22.53 1.22 3.51
CA ARG A 26 -22.92 0.01 4.25
C ARG A 26 -21.77 -0.96 4.46
N LEU A 27 -20.82 -1.04 3.52
CA LEU A 27 -19.73 -2.02 3.57
C LEU A 27 -18.62 -1.62 4.54
N TYR A 28 -18.21 -0.36 4.56
CA TYR A 28 -17.00 0.06 5.28
C TYR A 28 -17.26 0.99 6.48
N GLY A 29 -18.46 1.59 6.54
CA GLY A 29 -18.84 2.54 7.58
C GLY A 29 -18.00 3.82 7.59
N ASN A 30 -18.17 4.62 8.64
CA ASN A 30 -17.48 5.90 8.78
C ASN A 30 -16.17 5.76 9.54
N CYS A 31 -15.21 6.64 9.23
CA CYS A 31 -13.97 6.75 9.98
C CYS A 31 -14.24 7.24 11.40
N SER A 32 -13.58 6.64 12.39
CA SER A 32 -13.67 7.03 13.80
C SER A 32 -13.20 8.47 14.02
N ASP A 33 -12.21 8.92 13.26
CA ASP A 33 -11.46 10.14 13.55
C ASP A 33 -12.09 11.36 12.86
N CYS A 34 -12.29 11.29 11.54
CA CYS A 34 -12.83 12.41 10.76
C CYS A 34 -14.32 12.28 10.43
N LYS A 35 -14.98 11.17 10.80
CA LYS A 35 -16.39 10.85 10.53
C LYS A 35 -16.78 10.75 9.05
N GLN A 36 -15.83 10.90 8.12
CA GLN A 36 -16.07 10.70 6.69
C GLN A 36 -16.22 9.21 6.36
N GLN A 37 -16.93 8.94 5.27
CA GLN A 37 -17.13 7.61 4.73
C GLN A 37 -15.79 6.96 4.36
N ARG A 38 -15.54 5.73 4.85
CA ARG A 38 -14.36 4.93 4.43
C ARG A 38 -14.53 4.42 3.01
N THR A 39 -13.43 4.34 2.28
CA THR A 39 -13.39 3.82 0.90
C THR A 39 -13.05 2.34 0.84
N ALA A 40 -12.45 1.79 1.90
CA ALA A 40 -12.18 0.36 2.07
C ALA A 40 -12.15 -0.04 3.56
N ALA A 41 -12.08 -1.35 3.82
CA ALA A 41 -11.96 -1.89 5.17
C ALA A 41 -10.69 -1.34 5.85
N ALA A 42 -10.84 -0.76 7.04
CA ALA A 42 -9.76 -0.12 7.80
C ALA A 42 -8.99 1.01 7.06
N TRP A 43 -9.56 1.61 6.01
CA TRP A 43 -8.92 2.71 5.27
C TRP A 43 -9.84 3.92 5.14
N CYS A 44 -9.36 5.07 5.62
CA CYS A 44 -9.94 6.38 5.41
C CYS A 44 -8.99 7.22 4.55
N LYS A 45 -9.34 7.41 3.27
CA LYS A 45 -8.53 8.14 2.30
C LYS A 45 -7.98 9.47 2.85
N THR A 46 -8.79 10.27 3.54
CA THR A 46 -8.36 11.55 4.10
C THR A 46 -7.36 11.39 5.24
N CYS A 47 -7.66 10.56 6.23
CA CYS A 47 -6.82 10.39 7.42
C CYS A 47 -5.54 9.63 7.11
N ASP A 48 -5.63 8.50 6.40
CA ASP A 48 -4.47 7.66 6.12
C ASP A 48 -3.47 8.34 5.18
N ILE A 49 -3.94 9.06 4.16
CA ILE A 49 -3.04 9.86 3.31
C ILE A 49 -2.37 10.99 4.11
N ALA A 50 -3.07 11.61 5.06
CA ALA A 50 -2.47 12.63 5.92
C ALA A 50 -1.31 12.04 6.75
N ILE A 51 -1.52 10.87 7.37
CA ILE A 51 -0.47 10.16 8.13
C ILE A 51 0.70 9.78 7.21
N LEU A 52 0.43 9.30 5.99
CA LEU A 52 1.50 8.99 5.03
C LEU A 52 2.32 10.23 4.68
N LYS A 53 1.66 11.37 4.42
CA LYS A 53 2.33 12.65 4.11
C LYS A 53 3.25 13.11 5.23
N GLU A 54 2.82 12.99 6.49
CA GLU A 54 3.64 13.35 7.66
C GLU A 54 4.94 12.55 7.71
N ASN A 55 4.90 11.29 7.24
CA ASN A 55 6.08 10.41 7.19
C ASN A 55 7.01 10.64 5.99
N PHE A 56 6.67 11.50 5.01
CA PHE A 56 7.51 11.70 3.82
C PHE A 56 8.91 12.26 4.12
N CYS A 57 9.08 12.92 5.26
CA CYS A 57 10.37 13.44 5.70
C CYS A 57 11.16 12.42 6.54
N ASN A 58 10.53 11.32 6.97
CA ASN A 58 11.15 10.33 7.85
C ASN A 58 11.93 9.25 7.10
N TRP A 59 11.84 9.23 5.76
CA TRP A 59 12.55 8.26 4.94
C TRP A 59 12.94 8.83 3.56
N THR A 60 13.97 8.23 2.99
CA THR A 60 14.38 8.40 1.59
C THR A 60 15.08 7.12 1.13
N SER A 61 14.89 6.74 -0.13
CA SER A 61 15.64 5.66 -0.76
C SER A 61 17.06 6.06 -1.19
N GLY A 62 17.41 7.34 -1.06
CA GLY A 62 18.59 7.93 -1.69
C GLY A 62 18.42 8.18 -3.20
N ASN A 63 17.30 7.75 -3.80
CA ASN A 63 16.96 8.00 -5.19
C ASN A 63 15.67 8.84 -5.29
N ARG A 64 15.83 10.11 -5.70
CA ARG A 64 14.72 11.05 -5.80
C ARG A 64 13.57 10.57 -6.70
N GLY A 65 13.87 9.90 -7.81
CA GLY A 65 12.84 9.41 -8.74
C GLY A 65 12.01 8.28 -8.13
N ILE A 66 12.64 7.39 -7.36
CA ILE A 66 11.95 6.33 -6.61
C ILE A 66 11.11 6.95 -5.49
N ASP A 67 11.67 7.91 -4.73
CA ASP A 67 10.96 8.60 -3.66
C ASP A 67 9.71 9.33 -4.18
N GLU A 68 9.83 10.07 -5.28
CA GLU A 68 8.71 10.76 -5.91
C GLU A 68 7.64 9.77 -6.39
N PHE A 69 8.03 8.64 -6.98
CA PHE A 69 7.11 7.60 -7.42
C PHE A 69 6.36 6.95 -6.25
N ILE A 70 7.05 6.58 -5.18
CA ILE A 70 6.43 5.98 -3.98
C ILE A 70 5.43 6.98 -3.36
N ARG A 71 5.84 8.23 -3.15
CA ARG A 71 4.94 9.29 -2.63
C ARG A 71 3.74 9.49 -3.54
N TYR A 72 3.92 9.47 -4.85
CA TYR A 72 2.81 9.55 -5.80
C TYR A 72 1.80 8.42 -5.60
N THR A 73 2.25 7.17 -5.46
CA THR A 73 1.32 6.05 -5.21
C THR A 73 0.57 6.21 -3.88
N GLN A 74 1.27 6.62 -2.81
CA GLN A 74 0.70 6.85 -1.48
C GLN A 74 -0.37 7.96 -1.48
N LEU A 75 -0.15 9.04 -2.22
CA LEU A 75 -1.09 10.16 -2.35
C LEU A 75 -2.35 9.82 -3.16
N ASN A 76 -2.28 8.80 -4.01
CA ASN A 76 -3.35 8.43 -4.93
C ASN A 76 -4.09 7.14 -4.53
N ALA A 77 -3.68 6.49 -3.44
CA ALA A 77 -4.31 5.28 -2.94
C ALA A 77 -5.80 5.46 -2.64
N ASN A 78 -6.60 4.49 -3.05
CA ASN A 78 -8.02 4.41 -2.69
C ASN A 78 -8.29 3.41 -1.57
N GLU A 79 -7.34 2.53 -1.30
CA GLU A 79 -7.40 1.49 -0.27
C GLU A 79 -6.01 1.18 0.31
N ASN A 80 -6.00 0.36 1.37
CA ASN A 80 -4.80 0.10 2.16
C ASN A 80 -3.74 -0.78 1.48
N MET A 81 -4.05 -1.36 0.30
CA MET A 81 -3.13 -2.16 -0.51
C MET A 81 -2.78 -1.51 -1.87
N ASP A 82 -3.27 -0.29 -2.12
CA ASP A 82 -3.19 0.41 -3.42
C ASP A 82 -1.92 1.25 -3.60
N TYR A 83 -0.98 1.21 -2.66
CA TYR A 83 0.25 2.00 -2.71
C TYR A 83 1.49 1.21 -2.37
N LEU A 84 2.64 1.77 -2.75
CA LEU A 84 3.94 1.25 -2.37
C LEU A 84 4.34 1.80 -0.99
N GLU A 85 4.80 0.91 -0.13
CA GLU A 85 5.37 1.25 1.16
C GLU A 85 6.89 1.26 1.06
N TRP A 86 7.50 2.33 1.55
CA TRP A 86 8.95 2.36 1.74
C TRP A 86 9.27 1.68 3.07
N ILE A 87 10.17 0.71 3.04
CA ILE A 87 10.59 -0.06 4.21
C ILE A 87 12.11 0.03 4.27
N ASP A 88 12.63 0.49 5.41
CA ASP A 88 14.07 0.51 5.62
C ASP A 88 14.62 -0.92 5.71
N PHE A 89 15.79 -1.15 5.13
CA PHE A 89 16.39 -2.48 5.12
C PHE A 89 16.63 -3.04 6.53
N SER A 90 16.82 -2.18 7.53
CA SER A 90 16.98 -2.58 8.94
C SER A 90 15.73 -3.23 9.55
N GLN A 91 14.54 -3.09 8.92
CA GLN A 91 13.32 -3.76 9.36
C GLN A 91 13.22 -5.23 8.91
N PHE A 92 14.17 -5.67 8.07
CA PHE A 92 14.23 -7.03 7.59
C PHE A 92 15.22 -7.87 8.39
N ASP A 93 14.78 -9.04 8.84
CA ASP A 93 15.62 -10.08 9.42
C ASP A 93 15.74 -11.30 8.49
N LEU A 94 16.68 -12.19 8.79
CA LEU A 94 16.89 -13.50 8.14
C LEU A 94 16.77 -13.43 6.61
N VAL A 95 17.72 -12.72 5.99
CA VAL A 95 17.80 -12.56 4.54
C VAL A 95 18.36 -13.83 3.89
N LYS A 96 17.50 -14.65 3.29
CA LYS A 96 17.90 -15.83 2.53
C LYS A 96 17.93 -15.53 1.03
N ASN A 97 19.12 -15.62 0.42
CA ASN A 97 19.22 -15.58 -1.03
C ASN A 97 18.56 -16.84 -1.62
N ILE A 98 17.61 -16.66 -2.54
CA ILE A 98 16.89 -17.79 -3.13
C ILE A 98 17.54 -18.31 -4.42
N ASN A 99 18.77 -17.89 -4.72
CA ASN A 99 19.58 -18.22 -5.90
C ASN A 99 18.84 -18.07 -7.24
N LYS A 100 17.74 -17.30 -7.27
CA LYS A 100 17.08 -16.87 -8.50
C LYS A 100 17.74 -15.56 -8.95
N ARG A 101 18.65 -15.67 -9.92
CA ARG A 101 19.16 -14.51 -10.65
C ARG A 101 18.19 -14.16 -11.77
N GLY A 102 17.64 -12.95 -11.72
CA GLY A 102 17.16 -12.29 -12.92
C GLY A 102 18.34 -11.73 -13.71
N ALA A 103 18.12 -11.30 -14.95
CA ALA A 103 19.16 -10.67 -15.78
C ALA A 103 19.80 -9.43 -15.11
N PHE A 104 19.07 -8.76 -14.22
CA PHE A 104 19.51 -7.51 -13.56
C PHE A 104 19.22 -7.48 -12.05
N SER A 105 18.95 -8.64 -11.44
CA SER A 105 18.59 -8.65 -10.01
C SER A 105 18.86 -9.97 -9.32
N SER A 106 19.06 -9.88 -8.01
CA SER A 106 19.01 -11.01 -7.10
C SER A 106 17.73 -10.94 -6.29
N VAL A 107 17.05 -12.07 -6.13
CA VAL A 107 15.86 -12.16 -5.30
C VAL A 107 16.23 -12.69 -3.93
N TYR A 108 15.66 -12.09 -2.90
CA TYR A 108 15.84 -12.51 -1.51
C TYR A 108 14.48 -12.77 -0.86
N SER A 109 14.45 -13.77 0.01
CA SER A 109 13.38 -13.97 0.97
C SER A 109 13.81 -13.32 2.27
N VAL A 110 12.98 -12.45 2.82
CA VAL A 110 13.26 -11.77 4.10
C VAL A 110 12.07 -11.92 5.04
N ILE A 111 12.33 -11.82 6.34
CA ILE A 111 11.30 -11.66 7.37
C ILE A 111 11.13 -10.17 7.62
N TRP A 112 9.94 -9.63 7.37
CA TRP A 112 9.62 -8.26 7.77
C TRP A 112 9.10 -8.25 9.20
N MET A 113 9.85 -7.63 10.12
CA MET A 113 9.59 -7.71 11.56
C MET A 113 8.38 -6.88 12.00
N GLU A 114 8.18 -5.71 11.39
CA GLU A 114 7.04 -4.83 11.69
C GLU A 114 5.77 -5.24 10.91
N GLY A 115 5.95 -5.87 9.75
CA GLY A 115 4.88 -6.30 8.88
C GLY A 115 4.16 -5.13 8.19
N PRO A 116 3.27 -5.43 7.23
CA PRO A 116 2.53 -4.38 6.54
C PRO A 116 1.49 -3.74 7.43
N ARG A 117 1.33 -2.42 7.30
CA ARG A 117 0.38 -1.61 8.09
C ARG A 117 -1.07 -2.12 8.06
N TRP A 118 -1.48 -2.77 6.97
CA TRP A 118 -2.83 -3.29 6.81
C TRP A 118 -3.07 -4.65 7.47
N ASN A 119 -2.03 -5.33 7.96
CA ASN A 119 -2.18 -6.61 8.62
C ASN A 119 -2.59 -6.40 10.09
N LEU A 120 -3.88 -6.58 10.35
CA LEU A 120 -4.47 -6.46 11.69
C LEU A 120 -4.36 -7.76 12.50
N ASP A 121 -3.88 -8.85 11.91
CA ASP A 121 -3.68 -10.12 12.61
C ASP A 121 -2.30 -10.15 13.28
N GLU A 122 -2.29 -9.98 14.60
CA GLU A 122 -1.06 -10.03 15.40
C GLU A 122 -0.32 -11.37 15.29
N LYS A 123 -0.99 -12.46 14.88
CA LYS A 123 -0.37 -13.78 14.71
C LYS A 123 0.41 -13.91 13.40
N LEU A 124 0.28 -12.94 12.48
CA LEU A 124 0.93 -12.93 11.17
C LEU A 124 1.84 -11.70 10.99
N LYS A 125 2.39 -11.13 12.07
CA LYS A 125 3.31 -9.97 12.00
C LYS A 125 4.52 -10.20 11.08
N TYR A 126 4.91 -11.46 10.88
CA TYR A 126 6.01 -11.85 10.00
C TYR A 126 5.51 -12.11 8.58
N GLY A 127 5.76 -11.16 7.67
CA GLY A 127 5.55 -11.35 6.24
C GLY A 127 6.81 -11.88 5.57
N ILE A 128 6.69 -12.96 4.78
CA ILE A 128 7.73 -13.30 3.80
C ILE A 128 7.59 -12.34 2.63
N VAL A 129 8.50 -11.39 2.52
CA VAL A 129 8.53 -10.44 1.40
C VAL A 129 9.61 -10.88 0.41
N MET A 130 9.26 -10.85 -0.86
CA MET A 130 10.22 -11.05 -1.95
C MET A 130 10.76 -9.69 -2.32
N ALA A 131 11.93 -9.35 -1.79
CA ALA A 131 12.59 -8.08 -2.12
C ALA A 131 13.45 -8.26 -3.37
N GLN A 132 13.23 -7.40 -4.36
CA GLN A 132 14.14 -7.23 -5.49
C GLN A 132 15.12 -6.11 -5.15
N LEU A 133 16.32 -6.47 -4.72
CA LEU A 133 17.41 -5.51 -4.61
C LEU A 133 17.90 -5.21 -6.03
N MET A 134 17.59 -4.02 -6.52
CA MET A 134 18.27 -3.47 -7.70
C MET A 134 19.67 -3.07 -7.24
N LEU A 135 20.65 -3.91 -7.54
CA LEU A 135 22.06 -3.53 -7.44
C LEU A 135 22.30 -2.51 -8.54
N TYR A 136 22.50 -1.24 -8.17
CA TYR A 136 22.98 -0.19 -9.07
C TYR A 136 24.52 -0.16 -9.06
#